data_AF-A0A352KYW3-F1
#
_entry.id   AF-A0A352KYW3-F1
#
_cell.length_a   1.000
_cell.length_b   1.000
_cell.length_c   1.000
_cell.angle_alpha   90.00
_cell.angle_beta   90.00
_cell.angle_gamma   90.00
#
_symmetry.space_group_name_H-M   'P 1'
#
loop_
_entity.id
_entity.type
_entity.pdbx_description
1 polymer ?
#
loop_
_entity_poly.entity_id
_entity_poly.type
_entity_poly.pdbx_seq_one_letter_code
_entity_poly.pdbx_strand_id
1 'polypeptide(L)'
;MFGHRCEVAVKRKSPQIPTPSARHFRYHPKSRAGAATVETAVCLPFLLLLIFAGVEFANVVFLKQTLNLAAFEAAKSISSPGDNNSLALQSASRVMTSRRAPNYTISISPAVTQDTPRGTAITVTVTASASNLSFGPVSFMSGQNVSAVVRMARL
;
A
#
# COMPACT_ATOMS: atom_id res chain seq x y z
N MET A 1 111.91 32.31 -16.29
CA MET A 1 112.01 31.11 -15.43
C MET A 1 110.68 30.97 -14.70
N PHE A 2 109.94 29.92 -15.04
CA PHE A 2 108.83 29.24 -14.34
C PHE A 2 108.00 29.95 -13.25
N GLY A 3 106.68 29.86 -13.39
CA GLY A 3 105.79 30.01 -12.23
C GLY A 3 104.29 30.09 -12.48
N HIS A 4 103.71 29.32 -13.42
CA HIS A 4 102.25 29.11 -13.45
C HIS A 4 101.82 28.40 -12.16
N ARG A 5 101.12 29.09 -11.24
CA ARG A 5 100.34 28.43 -10.18
C ARG A 5 98.88 28.39 -10.58
N CYS A 6 98.45 27.19 -10.91
CA CYS A 6 97.07 26.77 -11.04
C CYS A 6 96.52 26.57 -9.62
N GLU A 7 95.56 27.39 -9.19
CA GLU A 7 94.85 27.18 -7.92
C GLU A 7 93.44 26.64 -8.21
N VAL A 8 93.24 25.40 -7.76
CA VAL A 8 92.09 24.56 -8.06
C VAL A 8 90.93 24.93 -7.13
N ALA A 9 89.80 25.34 -7.70
CA ALA A 9 88.58 25.63 -6.96
C ALA A 9 88.02 24.35 -6.30
N VAL A 10 88.16 24.23 -4.98
CA VAL A 10 87.55 23.15 -4.19
C VAL A 10 86.05 23.42 -4.03
N LYS A 11 85.23 22.76 -4.87
CA LYS A 11 83.78 22.79 -4.77
C LYS A 11 83.32 21.94 -3.58
N ARG A 12 83.01 22.57 -2.44
CA ARG A 12 82.46 21.89 -1.26
C ARG A 12 81.06 21.33 -1.61
N LYS A 13 80.93 20.00 -1.64
CA LYS A 13 79.66 19.29 -1.84
C LYS A 13 78.90 19.27 -0.52
N SER A 14 77.81 20.03 -0.43
CA SER A 14 76.93 20.04 0.74
C SER A 14 76.39 18.63 1.01
N PRO A 15 76.38 18.14 2.26
CA PRO A 15 75.81 16.83 2.58
C PRO A 15 74.30 16.88 2.35
N GLN A 16 73.83 16.05 1.41
CA GLN A 16 72.41 15.82 1.17
C GLN A 16 71.89 14.91 2.28
N ILE A 17 71.05 15.46 3.17
CA ILE A 17 70.37 14.69 4.21
C ILE A 17 69.26 13.88 3.51
N PRO A 18 69.26 12.54 3.56
CA PRO A 18 68.18 11.76 2.98
C PRO A 18 66.89 12.06 3.76
N THR A 19 65.94 12.74 3.12
CA THR A 19 64.59 12.91 3.66
C THR A 19 63.93 11.53 3.70
N PRO A 20 63.44 11.06 4.87
CA PRO A 20 62.71 9.80 4.93
C PRO A 20 61.47 9.91 4.04
N SER A 21 61.41 9.07 3.01
CA SER A 21 60.24 8.92 2.15
C SER A 21 59.07 8.45 3.01
N ALA A 22 58.16 9.36 3.32
CA ALA A 22 56.95 9.07 4.06
C ALA A 22 56.09 8.14 3.20
N ARG A 23 56.14 6.83 3.51
CA ARG A 23 55.18 5.87 2.95
C ARG A 23 53.80 6.26 3.47
N HIS A 24 53.03 6.95 2.63
CA HIS A 24 51.60 7.14 2.84
C HIS A 24 50.94 5.77 2.87
N PHE A 25 50.75 5.23 4.06
CA PHE A 25 49.88 4.08 4.27
C PHE A 25 48.47 4.57 3.94
N ARG A 26 47.96 4.19 2.76
CA ARG A 26 46.58 4.49 2.38
C ARG A 26 45.68 3.78 3.36
N TYR A 27 45.14 4.51 4.34
CA TYR A 27 44.08 4.01 5.17
C TYR A 27 42.85 3.85 4.29
N HIS A 28 42.57 2.62 3.85
CA HIS A 28 41.28 2.30 3.25
C HIS A 28 40.25 2.25 4.39
N PRO A 29 39.32 3.22 4.50
CA PRO A 29 38.27 3.12 5.49
C PRO A 29 37.48 1.85 5.19
N LYS A 30 37.38 0.97 6.19
CA LYS A 30 36.55 -0.23 6.08
C LYS A 30 35.12 0.21 5.79
N SER A 31 34.66 -0.04 4.58
CA SER A 31 33.30 0.25 4.15
C SER A 31 32.32 -0.45 5.10
N ARG A 32 31.60 0.32 5.91
CA ARG A 32 30.50 -0.18 6.78
C ARG A 32 29.26 -0.58 5.97
N ALA A 33 29.32 -0.51 4.64
CA ALA A 33 28.20 -0.84 3.77
C ALA A 33 27.73 -2.29 3.92
N GLY A 34 28.65 -3.23 4.21
CA GLY A 34 28.28 -4.64 4.40
C GLY A 34 27.27 -4.86 5.53
N ALA A 35 27.45 -4.16 6.66
CA ALA A 35 26.52 -4.21 7.79
C ALA A 35 25.15 -3.60 7.43
N ALA A 36 25.14 -2.45 6.77
CA ALA A 36 23.90 -1.82 6.32
C ALA A 36 23.13 -2.68 5.30
N THR A 37 23.84 -3.43 4.44
CA THR A 37 23.21 -4.36 3.49
C THR A 37 22.54 -5.52 4.21
N VAL A 38 23.16 -6.15 5.21
CA VAL A 38 22.50 -7.24 5.96
C VAL A 38 21.35 -6.75 6.81
N GLU A 39 21.47 -5.59 7.44
CA GLU A 39 20.35 -4.97 8.18
C GLU A 39 19.16 -4.72 7.24
N THR A 40 19.40 -4.13 6.08
CA THR A 40 18.35 -3.88 5.08
C THR A 40 17.78 -5.18 4.52
N ALA A 41 18.61 -6.20 4.27
CA ALA A 41 18.15 -7.50 3.75
C ALA A 41 17.21 -8.22 4.73
N VAL A 42 17.42 -8.04 6.04
CA VAL A 42 16.54 -8.60 7.08
C VAL A 42 15.30 -7.73 7.28
N CYS A 43 15.42 -6.40 7.27
CA CYS A 43 14.28 -5.50 7.54
C CYS A 43 13.32 -5.34 6.35
N LEU A 44 13.83 -5.32 5.11
CA LEU A 44 13.04 -5.13 3.89
C LEU A 44 11.86 -6.12 3.75
N PRO A 45 12.01 -7.44 3.94
CA PRO A 45 10.88 -8.36 3.81
C PRO A 45 9.75 -8.06 4.80
N PHE A 46 10.06 -7.67 6.04
CA PHE A 46 9.03 -7.30 7.02
C PHE A 46 8.33 -5.99 6.66
N LEU A 47 9.07 -4.99 6.18
CA LEU A 47 8.49 -3.73 5.72
C LEU A 47 7.56 -3.95 4.53
N LEU A 48 7.97 -4.77 3.57
CA LEU A 48 7.13 -5.12 2.42
C LEU A 48 5.86 -5.86 2.85
N LEU A 49 5.96 -6.83 3.77
CA LEU A 49 4.79 -7.51 4.31
C LEU A 49 3.81 -6.53 4.98
N LEU A 50 4.32 -5.59 5.80
CA LEU A 50 3.48 -4.60 6.47
C LEU A 50 2.78 -3.68 5.47
N ILE A 51 3.49 -3.24 4.43
CA ILE A 51 2.93 -2.38 3.38
C ILE A 51 1.83 -3.13 2.61
N PHE A 52 2.09 -4.35 2.14
CA PHE A 52 1.09 -5.13 1.41
C PHE A 52 -0.11 -5.50 2.29
N ALA A 53 0.11 -5.85 3.56
CA ALA A 53 -0.97 -6.09 4.51
C ALA A 53 -1.82 -4.83 4.72
N GLY A 54 -1.19 -3.65 4.83
CA GLY A 54 -1.89 -2.37 4.95
C GLY A 54 -2.73 -2.05 3.72
N VAL A 55 -2.23 -2.32 2.50
CA VAL A 55 -2.99 -2.15 1.25
C VAL A 55 -4.21 -3.06 1.21
N GLU A 56 -4.06 -4.35 1.51
CA GLU A 56 -5.18 -5.29 1.55
C GLU A 56 -6.24 -4.87 2.59
N PHE A 57 -5.78 -4.46 3.78
CA PHE A 57 -6.70 -4.00 4.83
C PHE A 57 -7.47 -2.76 4.40
N ALA A 58 -6.80 -1.77 3.79
CA ALA A 58 -7.45 -0.58 3.26
C ALA A 58 -8.51 -0.93 2.20
N ASN A 59 -8.22 -1.88 1.31
CA ASN A 59 -9.16 -2.36 0.29
C ASN A 59 -10.41 -2.98 0.91
N VAL A 60 -10.28 -3.77 1.97
CA VAL A 60 -11.43 -4.38 2.66
C VAL A 60 -12.25 -3.34 3.42
N VAL A 61 -11.61 -2.37 4.07
CA VAL A 61 -12.33 -1.25 4.71
C VAL A 61 -13.10 -0.43 3.67
N PHE A 62 -12.47 -0.14 2.52
CA PHE A 62 -13.14 0.54 1.41
C PHE A 62 -14.32 -0.28 0.87
N LEU A 63 -14.18 -1.60 0.73
CA LEU A 63 -15.27 -2.49 0.32
C LEU A 63 -16.42 -2.46 1.35
N LYS A 64 -16.15 -2.51 2.65
CA LYS A 64 -17.17 -2.40 3.70
C LYS A 64 -17.98 -1.11 3.57
N GLN A 65 -17.30 0.02 3.41
CA GLN A 65 -17.96 1.31 3.28
C GLN A 65 -18.82 1.38 2.00
N THR A 66 -18.32 0.79 0.92
CA THR A 66 -19.01 0.67 -0.36
C THR A 66 -20.29 -0.15 -0.24
N LEU A 67 -20.23 -1.31 0.42
CA LEU A 67 -21.38 -2.18 0.65
C LEU A 67 -22.43 -1.49 1.53
N ASN A 68 -22.00 -0.78 2.57
CA ASN A 68 -22.91 -0.06 3.44
C ASN A 68 -23.64 1.07 2.71
N LEU A 69 -22.92 1.82 1.86
CA LEU A 69 -23.53 2.85 1.01
C LEU A 69 -24.49 2.23 -0.02
N ALA A 70 -24.13 1.13 -0.66
CA ALA A 70 -25.00 0.44 -1.62
C ALA A 70 -26.27 -0.09 -0.95
N ALA A 71 -26.15 -0.69 0.23
CA ALA A 71 -27.28 -1.15 1.04
C ALA A 71 -28.19 0.01 1.46
N PHE A 72 -27.62 1.16 1.82
CA PHE A 72 -28.37 2.36 2.19
C PHE A 72 -29.15 2.95 1.02
N GLU A 73 -28.53 3.10 -0.16
CA GLU A 73 -29.22 3.61 -1.35
C GLU A 73 -30.33 2.66 -1.82
N ALA A 74 -30.11 1.34 -1.75
CA ALA A 74 -31.18 0.36 -2.01
C ALA A 74 -32.31 0.44 -0.97
N ALA A 75 -31.98 0.52 0.32
CA ALA A 75 -32.97 0.62 1.41
C ALA A 75 -33.81 1.92 1.30
N LYS A 76 -33.18 3.01 0.87
CA LYS A 76 -33.86 4.29 0.63
C LYS A 76 -34.84 4.19 -0.55
N SER A 77 -34.40 3.65 -1.68
CA SER A 77 -35.25 3.47 -2.86
C SER A 77 -36.46 2.57 -2.57
N ILE A 78 -36.27 1.51 -1.79
CA ILE A 78 -37.35 0.56 -1.46
C ILE A 78 -38.30 1.02 -0.34
N SER A 79 -37.85 1.96 0.50
CA SER A 79 -38.68 2.56 1.55
C SER A 79 -39.79 3.44 0.96
N SER A 80 -39.64 3.91 -0.28
CA SER A 80 -40.68 4.67 -0.98
C SER A 80 -41.90 3.78 -1.32
N PRO A 81 -43.13 4.34 -1.34
CA PRO A 81 -44.33 3.60 -1.74
C PRO A 81 -44.22 3.00 -3.15
N GLY A 82 -44.76 1.80 -3.34
CA GLY A 82 -44.77 1.07 -4.62
C GLY A 82 -43.96 -0.22 -4.63
N ASP A 83 -43.79 -0.80 -5.83
CA ASP A 83 -42.90 -1.93 -6.11
C ASP A 83 -41.56 -1.39 -6.65
N ASN A 84 -40.65 -1.10 -5.72
CA ASN A 84 -39.37 -0.46 -6.02
C ASN A 84 -38.20 -1.44 -5.94
N ASN A 85 -38.44 -2.76 -6.00
CA ASN A 85 -37.37 -3.76 -5.90
C ASN A 85 -36.33 -3.60 -7.01
N SER A 86 -36.80 -3.41 -8.26
CA SER A 86 -35.92 -3.20 -9.41
C SER A 86 -35.09 -1.91 -9.26
N LEU A 87 -35.71 -0.83 -8.81
CA LEU A 87 -35.03 0.44 -8.55
C LEU A 87 -33.97 0.33 -7.44
N ALA A 88 -34.26 -0.44 -6.38
CA ALA A 88 -33.32 -0.71 -5.30
C ALA A 88 -32.09 -1.46 -5.79
N LEU A 89 -32.29 -2.52 -6.60
CA LEU A 89 -31.20 -3.28 -7.22
C LEU A 89 -30.36 -2.40 -8.16
N GLN A 90 -31.00 -1.56 -8.97
CA GLN A 90 -30.30 -0.63 -9.87
C GLN A 90 -29.49 0.41 -9.09
N SER A 91 -30.04 0.93 -7.98
CA SER A 91 -29.38 1.91 -7.11
C SER A 91 -28.13 1.33 -6.46
N ALA A 92 -28.23 0.13 -5.87
CA ALA A 92 -27.07 -0.57 -5.31
C ALA A 92 -26.04 -0.91 -6.40
N SER A 93 -26.48 -1.39 -7.56
CA SER A 93 -25.60 -1.70 -8.69
C SER A 93 -24.80 -0.47 -9.14
N ARG A 94 -25.43 0.70 -9.24
CA ARG A 94 -24.74 1.96 -9.58
C ARG A 94 -23.62 2.28 -8.59
N VAL A 95 -23.84 2.10 -7.30
CA VAL A 95 -22.81 2.30 -6.26
C VAL A 95 -21.67 1.29 -6.44
N MET A 96 -21.98 -0.01 -6.58
CA MET A 96 -20.98 -1.06 -6.73
C MET A 96 -20.13 -0.91 -8.01
N THR A 97 -20.76 -0.58 -9.14
CA THR A 97 -20.08 -0.31 -10.41
C THR A 97 -19.17 0.90 -10.32
N SER A 98 -19.62 2.00 -9.69
CA SER A 98 -18.79 3.21 -9.52
C SER A 98 -17.50 2.94 -8.73
N ARG A 99 -17.51 1.90 -7.90
CA ARG A 99 -16.40 1.52 -7.01
C ARG A 99 -15.65 0.27 -7.48
N ARG A 100 -15.91 -0.17 -8.71
CA ARG A 100 -15.22 -1.30 -9.38
C ARG A 100 -15.26 -2.62 -8.58
N ALA A 101 -16.37 -2.87 -7.90
CA ALA A 101 -16.61 -4.13 -7.17
C ALA A 101 -17.74 -4.92 -7.84
N PRO A 102 -17.47 -5.71 -8.90
CA PRO A 102 -18.53 -6.31 -9.73
C PRO A 102 -19.17 -7.56 -9.13
N ASN A 103 -18.47 -8.31 -8.27
CA ASN A 103 -18.98 -9.57 -7.73
C ASN A 103 -19.61 -9.35 -6.35
N TYR A 104 -20.94 -9.26 -6.32
CA TYR A 104 -21.71 -9.07 -5.09
C TYR A 104 -23.10 -9.71 -5.20
N THR A 105 -23.69 -9.95 -4.03
CA THR A 105 -25.05 -10.47 -3.88
C THR A 105 -25.85 -9.48 -3.04
N ILE A 106 -27.04 -9.11 -3.50
CA ILE A 106 -27.99 -8.28 -2.76
C ILE A 106 -29.16 -9.17 -2.37
N SER A 107 -29.56 -9.11 -1.09
CA SER A 107 -30.81 -9.70 -0.62
C SER A 107 -31.65 -8.65 0.10
N ILE A 108 -32.95 -8.70 -0.16
CA ILE A 108 -33.94 -7.80 0.42
C ILE A 108 -34.95 -8.67 1.15
N SER A 109 -35.20 -8.37 2.43
CA SER A 109 -36.14 -9.12 3.25
C SER A 109 -36.91 -8.18 4.19
N PRO A 110 -38.25 -8.26 4.26
CA PRO A 110 -39.14 -9.05 3.40
C PRO A 110 -39.19 -8.52 1.95
N ALA A 111 -39.66 -9.34 1.01
CA ALA A 111 -39.93 -8.90 -0.36
C ALA A 111 -41.03 -7.84 -0.34
N VAL A 112 -40.76 -6.69 -0.95
CA VAL A 112 -41.62 -5.51 -0.88
C VAL A 112 -42.58 -5.52 -2.06
N THR A 113 -43.87 -5.38 -1.80
CA THR A 113 -44.93 -5.31 -2.83
C THR A 113 -45.70 -4.00 -2.71
N GLN A 114 -46.62 -3.73 -3.63
CA GLN A 114 -47.50 -2.57 -3.51
C GLN A 114 -48.34 -2.61 -2.23
N ASP A 115 -48.76 -3.82 -1.81
CA ASP A 115 -49.60 -4.05 -0.62
C ASP A 115 -48.82 -4.06 0.70
N THR A 116 -47.47 -3.95 0.66
CA THR A 116 -46.68 -3.92 1.88
C THR A 116 -47.05 -2.70 2.73
N PRO A 117 -47.46 -2.88 4.00
CA PRO A 117 -47.88 -1.77 4.85
C PRO A 117 -46.77 -0.75 5.11
N ARG A 118 -47.17 0.50 5.34
CA ARG A 118 -46.26 1.53 5.89
C ARG A 118 -45.77 1.09 7.27
N GLY A 119 -44.54 1.43 7.62
CA GLY A 119 -43.91 1.03 8.88
C GLY A 119 -43.28 -0.36 8.91
N THR A 120 -43.45 -1.18 7.86
CA THR A 120 -42.75 -2.48 7.76
C THR A 120 -41.23 -2.26 7.70
N ALA A 121 -40.48 -2.96 8.56
CA ALA A 121 -39.03 -2.88 8.56
C ALA A 121 -38.43 -3.74 7.45
N ILE A 122 -37.84 -3.08 6.46
CA ILE A 122 -37.17 -3.70 5.31
C ILE A 122 -35.68 -3.77 5.60
N THR A 123 -35.11 -4.96 5.44
CA THR A 123 -33.68 -5.23 5.62
C THR A 123 -33.05 -5.49 4.27
N VAL A 124 -32.02 -4.71 3.94
CA VAL A 124 -31.20 -4.90 2.74
C VAL A 124 -29.82 -5.37 3.18
N THR A 125 -29.42 -6.53 2.67
CA THR A 125 -28.09 -7.09 2.89
C THR A 125 -27.34 -7.09 1.58
N VAL A 126 -26.11 -6.56 1.59
CA VAL A 126 -25.21 -6.62 0.43
C VAL A 126 -23.94 -7.33 0.87
N THR A 127 -23.58 -8.38 0.14
CA THR A 127 -22.40 -9.21 0.42
C THR A 127 -21.50 -9.24 -0.80
N ALA A 128 -20.20 -9.08 -0.60
CA ALA A 128 -19.19 -9.25 -1.64
C ALA A 128 -17.98 -10.01 -1.11
N SER A 129 -17.26 -10.69 -2.00
CA SER A 129 -16.01 -11.33 -1.61
C SER A 129 -14.90 -10.28 -1.45
N ALA A 130 -14.07 -10.43 -0.42
CA ALA A 130 -12.90 -9.59 -0.18
C ALA A 130 -11.87 -9.69 -1.31
N SER A 131 -11.91 -10.76 -2.11
CA SER A 131 -11.07 -10.92 -3.30
C SER A 131 -11.38 -9.94 -4.44
N ASN A 132 -12.51 -9.22 -4.41
CA ASN A 132 -12.85 -8.24 -5.45
C ASN A 132 -11.80 -7.12 -5.60
N LEU A 133 -11.13 -6.74 -4.50
CA LEU A 133 -10.11 -5.70 -4.49
C LEU A 133 -8.75 -6.22 -4.00
N SER A 134 -8.51 -7.54 -4.08
CA SER A 134 -7.23 -8.09 -3.64
C SER A 134 -6.09 -7.73 -4.60
N PHE A 135 -4.92 -7.43 -4.03
CA PHE A 135 -3.74 -6.93 -4.74
C PHE A 135 -2.55 -7.90 -4.63
N GLY A 136 -2.07 -8.35 -5.80
CA GLY A 136 -0.80 -9.09 -5.93
C GLY A 136 -0.90 -10.60 -5.65
N PRO A 137 0.24 -11.32 -5.62
CA PRO A 137 0.28 -12.77 -5.42
C PRO A 137 0.03 -13.19 -3.94
N VAL A 138 0.06 -12.24 -3.01
CA VAL A 138 -0.15 -12.46 -1.58
C VAL A 138 -1.60 -12.14 -1.22
N SER A 139 -2.51 -13.06 -1.56
CA SER A 139 -3.94 -12.91 -1.25
C SER A 139 -4.21 -13.25 0.23
N PHE A 140 -3.92 -12.31 1.14
CA PHE A 140 -4.13 -12.49 2.59
C PHE A 140 -5.60 -12.68 2.98
N MET A 141 -6.54 -12.17 2.18
CA MET A 141 -7.98 -12.16 2.48
C MET A 141 -8.82 -12.97 1.47
N SER A 142 -8.22 -13.87 0.70
CA SER A 142 -8.97 -14.77 -0.21
C SER A 142 -10.00 -15.60 0.54
N GLY A 143 -11.17 -15.80 -0.08
CA GLY A 143 -12.23 -16.64 0.45
C GLY A 143 -13.06 -16.01 1.58
N GLN A 144 -12.72 -14.80 2.03
CA GLN A 144 -13.51 -14.06 2.99
C GLN A 144 -14.63 -13.29 2.29
N ASN A 145 -15.82 -13.30 2.89
CA ASN A 145 -16.95 -12.50 2.45
C ASN A 145 -17.19 -11.36 3.43
N VAL A 146 -17.47 -10.19 2.87
CA VAL A 146 -17.78 -8.98 3.61
C VAL A 146 -19.24 -8.65 3.34
N SER A 147 -20.01 -8.45 4.41
CA SER A 147 -21.42 -8.08 4.31
C SER A 147 -21.70 -6.76 5.04
N ALA A 148 -22.69 -6.03 4.53
CA ALA A 148 -23.28 -4.88 5.19
C ALA A 148 -24.82 -5.04 5.21
N VAL A 149 -25.44 -4.62 6.31
CA VAL A 149 -26.88 -4.75 6.52
C VAL A 149 -27.44 -3.40 6.92
N VAL A 150 -28.46 -2.94 6.19
CA VAL A 150 -29.19 -1.71 6.49
C VAL A 150 -30.66 -2.03 6.64
N ARG A 151 -31.30 -1.44 7.64
CA ARG A 151 -32.71 -1.66 7.93
C ARG A 151 -33.45 -0.33 8.02
N MET A 152 -34.50 -0.17 7.22
CA MET A 152 -35.33 1.04 7.16
C MET A 152 -36.80 0.68 7.24
N ALA A 153 -37.60 1.54 7.87
CA ALA A 153 -39.05 1.41 7.81
C ALA A 153 -39.56 1.89 6.44
N ARG A 154 -40.54 1.20 5.88
CA ARG A 154 -41.29 1.68 4.71
C ARG A 154 -42.08 2.94 5.09
N LEU A 155 -42.03 3.96 4.23
CA LEU A 155 -42.75 5.22 4.40
C LEU A 155 -44.21 5.11 4.01
#